data_AF-M6VW32-F1
#
_entry.id   AF-M6VW32-F1
#
_cell.length_a   1.000
_cell.length_b   1.000
_cell.length_c   1.000
_cell.angle_alpha   90.00
_cell.angle_beta   90.00
_cell.angle_gamma   90.00
#
_symmetry.space_group_name_H-M   'P 1'
#
loop_
_entity.id
_entity.type
_entity.pdbx_description
1 polymer ?
#
loop_
_entity_poly.entity_id
_entity_poly.type
_entity_poly.pdbx_seq_one_letter_code
_entity_poly.pdbx_strand_id
1 'polypeptide(L)'
;MKTKLAQIIPFIILSFCIINMSFEPIFYDPKDMDSMEVLLEGSGRELAPQWGMERGLISKIRLTSTVMEELNEKTIPADAQLEATVDRISRILLGQKIMLFIYGFLIFLSITSFLTLYYKAWFYTYLNRSLYLISILPVLMSLQHPLRSISQTPVIGAISSIFLFVLTILLIYMLFVISKVYEDKADRFNVFKTIQDGEEREFQSASSSKISWVPMLFHFVGIMLAGILLGNLVYIPIFLLQKHYSFEFGILLISLLFL
;
A
#
# COMPACT_ATOMS: atom_id res chain seq x y z
N MET A 1 23.36 12.09 -2.58
CA MET A 1 21.94 12.49 -2.81
C MET A 1 21.01 11.27 -2.89
N LYS A 2 21.35 10.24 -3.67
CA LYS A 2 20.55 9.01 -3.83
C LYS A 2 20.23 8.25 -2.52
N THR A 3 21.19 8.18 -1.60
CA THR A 3 21.03 7.57 -0.26
C THR A 3 20.00 8.30 0.60
N LYS A 4 20.06 9.63 0.68
CA LYS A 4 19.08 10.43 1.45
C LYS A 4 17.67 10.28 0.87
N LEU A 5 17.53 10.30 -0.45
CA LEU A 5 16.26 10.06 -1.14
C LEU A 5 15.70 8.66 -0.84
N ALA A 6 16.53 7.61 -0.96
CA ALA A 6 16.14 6.24 -0.64
C ALA A 6 15.64 6.08 0.81
N GLN A 7 16.27 6.79 1.76
CA GLN A 7 15.88 6.76 3.17
C GLN A 7 14.57 7.51 3.45
N ILE A 8 14.26 8.58 2.71
CA ILE A 8 13.07 9.40 2.93
C ILE A 8 11.80 8.79 2.31
N ILE A 9 11.91 8.14 1.15
CA ILE A 9 10.75 7.62 0.41
C ILE A 9 9.89 6.65 1.23
N PRO A 10 10.44 5.70 2.00
CA PRO A 10 9.63 4.86 2.88
C PRO A 10 8.77 5.65 3.87
N PHE A 11 9.26 6.77 4.39
CA PHE A 11 8.49 7.64 5.28
C PHE A 11 7.40 8.42 4.55
N ILE A 12 7.64 8.84 3.31
CA ILE A 12 6.61 9.47 2.46
C ILE A 12 5.48 8.48 2.20
N ILE A 13 5.81 7.25 1.80
CA ILE A 13 4.83 6.18 1.55
C ILE A 13 4.08 5.81 2.85
N LEU A 14 4.80 5.71 3.97
CA LEU A 14 4.21 5.45 5.28
C LEU A 14 3.18 6.52 5.64
N SER A 15 3.55 7.80 5.54
CA SER A 15 2.65 8.92 5.80
C SER A 15 1.44 8.91 4.87
N PHE A 16 1.67 8.65 3.57
CA PHE A 16 0.60 8.51 2.58
C PHE A 16 -0.40 7.42 2.96
N CYS A 17 0.06 6.22 3.37
CA CYS A 17 -0.83 5.14 3.77
C CYS A 17 -1.62 5.47 5.05
N ILE A 18 -0.95 6.04 6.06
CA ILE A 18 -1.60 6.42 7.32
C ILE A 18 -2.68 7.48 7.08
N ILE A 19 -2.37 8.49 6.25
CA ILE A 19 -3.33 9.52 5.88
C ILE A 19 -4.52 8.86 5.19
N ASN A 20 -4.35 8.14 4.08
CA ASN A 20 -5.48 7.54 3.35
C ASN A 20 -6.31 6.53 4.17
N MET A 21 -5.70 5.81 5.12
CA MET A 21 -6.45 4.94 6.03
C MET A 21 -7.32 5.71 7.01
N SER A 22 -6.87 6.89 7.45
CA SER A 22 -7.51 7.69 8.51
C SER A 22 -8.44 8.77 7.96
N PHE A 23 -8.04 9.41 6.87
CA PHE A 23 -8.68 10.56 6.25
C PHE A 23 -8.50 10.51 4.73
N GLU A 24 -9.57 10.77 3.99
CA GLU A 24 -9.50 10.84 2.54
C GLU A 24 -9.82 12.27 2.09
N PRO A 25 -8.85 13.01 1.52
CA PRO A 25 -9.12 14.33 0.96
C PRO A 25 -9.96 14.13 -0.31
N ILE A 26 -11.21 14.56 -0.26
CA ILE A 26 -12.15 14.43 -1.38
C ILE A 26 -12.52 15.81 -1.88
N PHE A 27 -12.55 15.89 -3.20
CA PHE A 27 -13.04 17.05 -3.89
C PHE A 27 -14.52 16.84 -4.21
N TYR A 28 -15.37 17.70 -3.65
CA TYR A 28 -16.80 17.70 -3.93
C TYR A 28 -17.08 18.60 -5.13
N ASP A 29 -17.46 17.99 -6.24
CA ASP A 29 -18.03 18.71 -7.38
C ASP A 29 -19.56 18.82 -7.15
N PRO A 30 -20.13 20.03 -7.07
CA PRO A 30 -21.57 20.23 -6.92
C PRO A 30 -22.39 19.60 -8.04
N LYS A 31 -21.77 19.33 -9.20
CA LYS A 31 -22.41 18.67 -10.34
C LYS A 31 -22.59 17.16 -10.15
N ASP A 32 -21.83 16.55 -9.23
CA ASP A 32 -21.87 15.12 -8.91
C ASP A 32 -22.75 14.82 -7.68
N MET A 33 -23.16 15.85 -6.92
CA MET A 33 -24.12 15.70 -5.84
C MET A 33 -25.53 15.68 -6.42
N ASP A 34 -26.16 14.51 -6.38
CA ASP A 34 -27.57 14.38 -6.76
C ASP A 34 -28.40 15.43 -6.02
N SER A 35 -29.19 16.15 -6.81
CA SER A 35 -30.21 17.15 -6.48
C SER A 35 -31.03 16.98 -5.18
N MET A 36 -30.96 15.85 -4.48
CA MET A 36 -31.71 15.55 -3.26
C MET A 36 -31.32 16.45 -2.07
N GLU A 37 -30.03 16.75 -1.88
CA GLU A 37 -29.58 17.61 -0.76
C GLU A 37 -29.90 19.10 -1.05
N VAL A 38 -29.80 19.51 -2.32
CA VAL A 38 -30.22 20.83 -2.82
C VAL A 38 -31.74 21.02 -2.74
N LEU A 39 -32.51 19.94 -2.92
CA LEU A 39 -33.98 19.93 -2.76
C LEU A 39 -34.40 19.97 -1.28
N LEU A 40 -33.66 19.34 -0.37
CA LEU A 40 -33.97 19.29 1.06
C LEU A 40 -33.64 20.59 1.80
N GLU A 41 -32.59 21.31 1.40
CA GLU A 41 -32.23 22.59 2.03
C GLU A 41 -33.09 23.78 1.57
N GLY A 42 -33.91 23.62 0.52
CA GLY A 42 -34.83 24.66 0.04
C GLY A 42 -34.17 25.99 -0.36
N SER A 43 -32.84 26.06 -0.39
CA SER A 43 -32.08 27.30 -0.53
C SER A 43 -31.77 27.67 -1.98
N GLY A 44 -31.96 26.74 -2.93
CA GLY A 44 -31.69 26.94 -4.35
C GLY A 44 -30.25 27.37 -4.67
N ARG A 45 -29.33 27.28 -3.69
CA ARG A 45 -27.93 27.61 -3.88
C ARG A 45 -27.18 26.34 -4.23
N GLU A 46 -26.65 26.31 -5.46
CA GLU A 46 -25.62 25.36 -5.83
C GLU A 46 -24.47 25.50 -4.82
N LEU A 47 -24.11 24.40 -4.15
CA LEU A 47 -22.98 24.38 -3.23
C LEU A 47 -21.72 24.79 -3.99
N ALA A 48 -20.81 25.53 -3.36
CA ALA A 48 -19.55 25.89 -4.00
C ALA A 48 -18.62 24.67 -4.00
N PRO A 49 -17.85 24.44 -5.07
CA PRO A 49 -16.89 23.35 -5.10
C PRO A 49 -15.84 23.54 -4.00
N GLN A 50 -15.69 22.51 -3.17
CA GLN A 50 -14.84 22.59 -2.00
C GLN A 50 -14.08 21.28 -1.75
N TRP A 51 -12.89 21.43 -1.20
CA TRP A 51 -12.15 20.32 -0.62
C TRP A 51 -12.73 20.00 0.75
N GLY A 52 -13.18 18.77 0.93
CA GLY A 52 -13.54 18.25 2.24
C GLY A 52 -12.65 17.09 2.63
N MET A 53 -12.74 16.75 3.91
CA MET A 53 -11.99 15.65 4.49
C MET A 53 -13.00 14.59 4.91
N GLU A 54 -13.08 13.52 4.12
CA GLU A 54 -13.91 12.40 4.47
C GLU A 54 -13.22 11.51 5.49
N ARG A 55 -14.09 10.77 6.19
CA ARG A 55 -13.75 9.58 6.95
C ARG A 55 -12.89 8.66 6.07
N GLY A 56 -11.69 8.30 6.52
CA GLY A 56 -10.78 7.42 5.78
C GLY A 56 -11.31 6.00 5.62
N LEU A 57 -10.51 5.17 4.97
CA LEU A 57 -10.91 3.83 4.54
C LEU A 57 -11.49 2.94 5.65
N ILE A 58 -10.93 3.00 6.87
CA ILE A 58 -11.43 2.21 8.01
C ILE A 58 -12.89 2.57 8.32
N SER A 59 -13.18 3.85 8.38
CA SER A 59 -14.52 4.36 8.66
C SER A 59 -15.48 4.13 7.50
N LYS A 60 -15.00 4.17 6.24
CA LYS A 60 -15.80 3.76 5.07
C LYS A 60 -16.19 2.29 5.16
N ILE A 61 -15.25 1.41 5.48
CA ILE A 61 -15.54 -0.02 5.69
C ILE A 61 -16.60 -0.22 6.77
N ARG A 62 -16.49 0.50 7.89
CA ARG A 62 -17.47 0.42 8.98
C ARG A 62 -18.86 0.87 8.53
N LEU A 63 -18.94 2.00 7.82
CA LEU A 63 -20.20 2.52 7.28
C LEU A 63 -20.81 1.55 6.26
N THR A 64 -20.04 1.11 5.26
CA THR A 64 -20.49 0.16 4.25
C THR A 64 -20.94 -1.17 4.88
N SER A 65 -20.26 -1.63 5.93
CA SER A 65 -20.66 -2.85 6.67
C SER A 65 -21.99 -2.63 7.41
N THR A 66 -22.20 -1.46 8.02
CA THR A 66 -23.46 -1.13 8.70
C THR A 66 -24.61 -1.06 7.70
N VAL A 67 -24.41 -0.40 6.56
CA VAL A 67 -25.40 -0.34 5.46
C VAL A 67 -25.71 -1.75 4.94
N MET A 68 -24.70 -2.61 4.81
CA MET A 68 -24.90 -4.00 4.42
C MET A 68 -25.72 -4.79 5.45
N GLU A 69 -25.51 -4.55 6.75
CA GLU A 69 -26.29 -5.18 7.82
C GLU A 69 -27.75 -4.73 7.77
N GLU A 70 -27.99 -3.41 7.63
CA GLU A 70 -29.33 -2.83 7.48
C GLU A 70 -30.08 -3.37 6.25
N LEU A 71 -29.39 -3.50 5.10
CA LEU A 71 -29.99 -4.04 3.87
C LEU A 71 -30.31 -5.53 3.96
N ASN A 72 -29.62 -6.28 4.82
CA ASN A 72 -29.87 -7.70 5.04
C ASN A 72 -30.87 -7.98 6.18
N GLU A 73 -31.44 -6.95 6.81
CA GLU A 73 -32.45 -7.15 7.84
C GLU A 73 -33.69 -7.83 7.24
N LYS A 74 -34.17 -8.88 7.95
CA LYS A 74 -35.31 -9.74 7.55
C LYS A 74 -36.63 -8.99 7.31
N THR A 75 -36.70 -7.73 7.70
CA THR A 75 -37.87 -6.86 7.60
C THR A 75 -38.03 -6.21 6.23
N ILE A 76 -36.97 -6.16 5.40
CA ILE A 76 -37.02 -5.56 4.08
C ILE A 76 -37.45 -6.62 3.05
N PRO A 77 -38.55 -6.42 2.29
CA PRO A 77 -38.95 -7.35 1.25
C PRO A 77 -37.87 -7.43 0.17
N ALA A 78 -37.30 -8.62 -0.03
CA ALA A 78 -36.30 -8.87 -1.06
C ALA A 78 -36.93 -8.84 -2.44
N ASP A 79 -36.81 -7.72 -3.14
CA ASP A 79 -37.05 -7.62 -4.57
C ASP A 79 -35.73 -7.69 -5.36
N ALA A 80 -35.84 -7.80 -6.70
CA ALA A 80 -34.67 -7.92 -7.58
C ALA A 80 -33.74 -6.69 -7.55
N GLN A 81 -34.26 -5.51 -7.17
CA GLN A 81 -33.47 -4.28 -7.05
C GLN A 81 -32.66 -4.27 -5.75
N LEU A 82 -33.23 -4.76 -4.65
CA LEU A 82 -32.55 -4.93 -3.37
C LEU A 82 -31.39 -5.93 -3.50
N GLU A 83 -31.62 -7.09 -4.15
CA GLU A 83 -30.59 -8.10 -4.33
C GLU A 83 -29.39 -7.59 -5.15
N ALA A 84 -29.65 -6.86 -6.25
CA ALA A 84 -28.60 -6.23 -7.05
C ALA A 84 -27.83 -5.15 -6.26
N THR A 85 -28.51 -4.43 -5.37
CA THR A 85 -27.89 -3.43 -4.49
C THR A 85 -27.00 -4.10 -3.45
N VAL A 86 -27.47 -5.17 -2.81
CA VAL A 86 -26.68 -5.97 -1.86
C VAL A 86 -25.41 -6.52 -2.52
N ASP A 87 -25.51 -7.11 -3.71
CA ASP A 87 -24.33 -7.59 -4.46
C ASP A 87 -23.34 -6.45 -4.78
N ARG A 88 -23.85 -5.27 -5.18
CA ARG A 88 -23.00 -4.09 -5.42
C ARG A 88 -22.29 -3.61 -4.15
N ILE A 89 -23.00 -3.48 -3.03
CA ILE A 89 -22.41 -3.06 -1.75
C ILE A 89 -21.39 -4.11 -1.26
N SER A 90 -21.67 -5.40 -1.47
CA SER A 90 -20.76 -6.50 -1.11
C SER A 90 -19.43 -6.41 -1.87
N ARG A 91 -19.50 -6.19 -3.18
CA ARG A 91 -18.29 -5.97 -4.01
C ARG A 91 -17.51 -4.72 -3.60
N ILE A 92 -18.20 -3.63 -3.29
CA ILE A 92 -17.55 -2.39 -2.82
C ILE A 92 -16.85 -2.64 -1.48
N LEU A 93 -17.51 -3.31 -0.54
CA LEU A 93 -16.94 -3.67 0.76
C LEU A 93 -15.71 -4.57 0.62
N LEU A 94 -15.75 -5.55 -0.31
CA LEU A 94 -14.60 -6.39 -0.63
C LEU A 94 -13.43 -5.55 -1.17
N GLY A 95 -13.68 -4.65 -2.12
CA GLY A 95 -12.65 -3.74 -2.65
C GLY A 95 -12.03 -2.86 -1.57
N GLN A 96 -12.85 -2.31 -0.66
CA GLN A 96 -12.36 -1.52 0.47
C GLN A 96 -11.48 -2.35 1.43
N LYS A 97 -11.87 -3.59 1.74
CA LYS A 97 -11.07 -4.51 2.58
C LYS A 97 -9.73 -4.86 1.93
N ILE A 98 -9.71 -5.10 0.61
CA ILE A 98 -8.48 -5.34 -0.15
C ILE A 98 -7.57 -4.12 -0.09
N MET A 99 -8.11 -2.91 -0.27
CA MET A 99 -7.33 -1.67 -0.16
C MET A 99 -6.76 -1.45 1.23
N LEU A 100 -7.53 -1.76 2.28
CA LEU A 100 -7.07 -1.66 3.67
C LEU A 100 -5.88 -2.58 3.92
N PHE A 101 -5.98 -3.80 3.38
CA PHE A 101 -4.90 -4.76 3.42
C PHE A 101 -3.66 -4.26 2.68
N ILE A 102 -3.82 -3.69 1.47
CA ILE A 102 -2.70 -3.13 0.69
C ILE A 102 -2.00 -2.02 1.47
N TYR A 103 -2.75 -1.09 2.07
CA TYR A 103 -2.16 -0.03 2.89
C TYR A 103 -1.46 -0.59 4.15
N GLY A 104 -2.06 -1.57 4.83
CA GLY A 104 -1.43 -2.25 5.96
C GLY A 104 -0.12 -2.94 5.57
N PHE A 105 -0.10 -3.62 4.42
CA PHE A 105 1.08 -4.25 3.87
C PHE A 105 2.15 -3.21 3.50
N LEU A 106 1.78 -2.09 2.87
CA LEU A 106 2.69 -1.01 2.54
C LEU A 106 3.27 -0.32 3.77
N ILE A 107 2.52 -0.16 4.86
CA ILE A 107 3.03 0.34 6.14
C ILE A 107 4.14 -0.57 6.66
N PHE A 108 3.89 -1.88 6.71
CA PHE A 108 4.89 -2.87 7.13
C PHE A 108 6.12 -2.84 6.21
N LEU A 109 5.89 -2.79 4.90
CA LEU A 109 6.94 -2.78 3.89
C LEU A 109 7.78 -1.50 3.94
N SER A 110 7.18 -0.35 4.25
CA SER A 110 7.89 0.92 4.45
C SER A 110 8.83 0.86 5.66
N ILE A 111 8.34 0.35 6.81
CA ILE A 111 9.17 0.23 8.03
C ILE A 111 10.34 -0.71 7.77
N THR A 112 10.08 -1.89 7.19
CA THR A 112 11.12 -2.88 6.91
C THR A 112 12.09 -2.41 5.82
N SER A 113 11.62 -1.69 4.80
CA SER A 113 12.47 -1.07 3.76
C SER A 113 13.40 -0.01 4.32
N PHE A 114 12.93 0.80 5.27
CA PHE A 114 13.78 1.76 5.98
C PHE A 114 14.84 1.03 6.81
N LEU A 115 14.45 0.03 7.62
CA LEU A 115 15.38 -0.73 8.46
C LEU A 115 16.46 -1.41 7.63
N THR A 116 16.10 -2.02 6.50
CA THR A 116 17.08 -2.66 5.61
C THR A 116 18.06 -1.66 4.99
N LEU A 117 17.62 -0.44 4.66
CA LEU A 117 18.51 0.63 4.20
C LEU A 117 19.41 1.17 5.32
N TYR A 118 18.88 1.31 6.53
CA TYR A 118 19.59 1.81 7.70
C TYR A 118 20.71 0.85 8.13
N TYR A 119 20.39 -0.44 8.25
CA TYR A 119 21.35 -1.49 8.62
C TYR A 119 22.15 -2.04 7.43
N LYS A 120 21.95 -1.51 6.22
CA LYS A 120 22.61 -1.98 4.98
C LYS A 120 22.46 -3.49 4.74
N ALA A 121 21.29 -4.03 5.05
CA ALA A 121 21.00 -5.46 4.89
C ALA A 121 21.15 -5.88 3.43
N TRP A 122 21.68 -7.07 3.15
CA TRP A 122 22.01 -7.52 1.78
C TRP A 122 20.81 -7.53 0.81
N PHE A 123 19.59 -7.68 1.34
CA PHE A 123 18.34 -7.72 0.57
C PHE A 123 17.65 -6.35 0.45
N TYR A 124 18.27 -5.25 0.90
CA TYR A 124 17.67 -3.90 0.86
C TYR A 124 17.16 -3.52 -0.53
N THR A 125 17.88 -3.92 -1.58
CA THR A 125 17.52 -3.63 -2.98
C THR A 125 16.19 -4.28 -3.35
N TYR A 126 15.99 -5.55 -2.99
CA TYR A 126 14.77 -6.28 -3.30
C TYR A 126 13.58 -5.69 -2.55
N LEU A 127 13.74 -5.48 -1.24
CA LEU A 127 12.65 -5.00 -0.40
C LEU A 127 12.17 -3.59 -0.80
N ASN A 128 13.12 -2.68 -1.08
CA ASN A 128 12.80 -1.32 -1.52
C ASN A 128 12.20 -1.30 -2.94
N ARG A 129 12.65 -2.18 -3.86
CA ARG A 129 12.00 -2.32 -5.18
C ARG A 129 10.55 -2.76 -5.05
N SER A 130 10.27 -3.75 -4.20
CA SER A 130 8.90 -4.19 -3.93
C SER A 130 8.07 -3.05 -3.35
N LEU A 131 8.62 -2.28 -2.40
CA LEU A 131 7.94 -1.11 -1.85
C LEU A 131 7.56 -0.11 -2.93
N TYR A 132 8.51 0.28 -3.78
CA TYR A 132 8.26 1.28 -4.82
C TYR A 132 7.27 0.77 -5.85
N LEU A 133 7.40 -0.48 -6.29
CA LEU A 133 6.50 -1.09 -7.28
C LEU A 133 5.05 -1.13 -6.78
N ILE A 134 4.85 -1.66 -5.57
CA ILE A 134 3.50 -1.86 -5.01
C ILE A 134 2.87 -0.50 -4.66
N SER A 135 3.66 0.51 -4.32
CA SER A 135 3.17 1.85 -4.00
C SER A 135 2.70 2.66 -5.21
N ILE A 136 3.13 2.33 -6.43
CA ILE A 136 2.73 3.08 -7.64
C ILE A 136 1.21 3.06 -7.83
N LEU A 137 0.58 1.89 -7.69
CA LEU A 137 -0.84 1.72 -7.98
C LEU A 137 -1.74 2.53 -7.02
N PRO A 138 -1.56 2.45 -5.68
CA PRO A 138 -2.33 3.29 -4.76
C PRO A 138 -2.10 4.80 -4.95
N VAL A 139 -0.86 5.22 -5.24
CA VAL A 139 -0.55 6.63 -5.50
C VAL A 139 -1.25 7.13 -6.76
N LEU A 140 -1.28 6.32 -7.83
CA LEU A 140 -2.01 6.63 -9.05
C LEU A 140 -3.52 6.69 -8.83
N MET A 141 -4.09 5.79 -8.02
CA MET A 141 -5.51 5.83 -7.70
C MET A 141 -5.88 7.10 -6.94
N SER A 142 -5.05 7.55 -5.99
CA SER A 142 -5.25 8.81 -5.27
C SER A 142 -5.10 10.06 -6.15
N LEU A 143 -4.55 9.96 -7.37
CA LEU A 143 -4.41 11.09 -8.30
C LEU A 143 -5.76 11.54 -8.90
N GLN A 144 -6.78 10.69 -8.86
CA GLN A 144 -8.07 10.97 -9.51
C GLN A 144 -8.78 12.20 -8.94
N HIS A 145 -8.83 12.36 -7.61
CA HIS A 145 -9.52 13.49 -6.97
C HIS A 145 -8.81 14.84 -7.22
N PRO A 146 -7.48 14.97 -7.02
CA PRO A 146 -6.75 16.18 -7.36
C PRO A 146 -6.89 16.60 -8.82
N LEU A 147 -6.82 15.66 -9.77
CA LEU A 147 -6.92 15.98 -11.20
C LEU A 147 -8.29 16.56 -11.56
N ARG A 148 -9.37 15.97 -11.05
CA ARG A 148 -10.74 16.47 -11.26
C ARG A 148 -10.93 17.86 -10.67
N SER A 149 -10.31 18.14 -9.53
CA SER A 149 -10.44 19.41 -8.84
C SER A 149 -9.78 20.61 -9.54
N ILE A 150 -8.89 20.40 -10.53
CA ILE A 150 -8.12 21.49 -11.18
C ILE A 150 -9.03 22.54 -11.82
N SER A 151 -10.15 22.11 -12.42
CA SER A 151 -11.07 23.02 -13.12
C SER A 151 -11.77 23.99 -12.16
N GLN A 152 -11.94 23.61 -10.90
CA GLN A 152 -12.77 24.32 -9.92
C GLN A 152 -11.93 24.91 -8.77
N THR A 153 -10.86 24.24 -8.35
CA THR A 153 -9.89 24.69 -7.34
C THR A 153 -8.45 24.59 -7.88
N PRO A 154 -8.09 25.43 -8.87
CA PRO A 154 -6.89 25.25 -9.70
C PRO A 154 -5.60 25.21 -8.91
N VAL A 155 -5.45 26.02 -7.86
CA VAL A 155 -4.21 26.08 -7.07
C VAL A 155 -4.00 24.79 -6.26
N ILE A 156 -4.99 24.40 -5.44
CA ILE A 156 -4.89 23.24 -4.55
C ILE A 156 -4.86 21.94 -5.37
N GLY A 157 -5.72 21.85 -6.39
CA GLY A 157 -5.77 20.73 -7.32
C GLY A 157 -4.47 20.54 -8.07
N ALA A 158 -3.88 21.60 -8.62
CA ALA A 158 -2.61 21.52 -9.33
C ALA A 158 -1.45 21.13 -8.40
N ILE A 159 -1.33 21.75 -7.21
CA ILE A 159 -0.25 21.43 -6.25
C ILE A 159 -0.32 19.96 -5.84
N SER A 160 -1.51 19.48 -5.46
CA SER A 160 -1.71 18.10 -5.03
C SER A 160 -1.48 17.10 -6.16
N SER A 161 -1.92 17.42 -7.38
CA SER A 161 -1.69 16.60 -8.57
C SER A 161 -0.21 16.51 -8.92
N ILE A 162 0.50 17.65 -8.92
CA ILE A 162 1.95 17.71 -9.18
C ILE A 162 2.71 16.91 -8.14
N PHE A 163 2.36 17.04 -6.86
CA PHE A 163 3.00 16.29 -5.78
C PHE A 163 2.89 14.77 -5.99
N LEU A 164 1.68 14.24 -6.23
CA LEU A 164 1.46 12.81 -6.46
C LEU A 164 2.09 12.32 -7.77
N PHE A 165 2.09 13.15 -8.82
CA PHE A 165 2.73 12.84 -10.09
C PHE A 165 4.26 12.75 -9.94
N VAL A 166 4.88 13.73 -9.27
CA VAL A 166 6.31 13.72 -8.97
C VAL A 166 6.68 12.53 -8.08
N LEU A 167 5.85 12.19 -7.08
CA LEU A 167 6.04 11.01 -6.26
C LEU A 167 6.04 9.74 -7.12
N THR A 168 5.08 9.60 -8.04
CA THR A 168 5.00 8.44 -8.95
C THR A 168 6.27 8.31 -9.81
N ILE A 169 6.72 9.40 -10.42
CA ILE A 169 7.97 9.41 -11.21
C ILE A 169 9.17 9.03 -10.32
N LEU A 170 9.21 9.54 -9.10
CA LEU A 170 10.29 9.24 -8.16
C LEU A 170 10.32 7.76 -7.77
N LEU A 171 9.16 7.13 -7.54
CA LEU A 171 9.05 5.69 -7.26
C LEU A 171 9.58 4.86 -8.44
N ILE A 172 9.18 5.21 -9.67
CA ILE A 172 9.66 4.54 -10.89
C ILE A 172 11.17 4.71 -11.04
N TYR A 173 11.69 5.93 -10.87
CA TYR A 173 13.12 6.19 -10.95
C TYR A 173 13.91 5.38 -9.92
N MET A 174 13.44 5.34 -8.67
CA MET A 174 14.12 4.64 -7.59
C MET A 174 14.06 3.12 -7.72
N LEU A 175 13.05 2.57 -8.39
CA LEU A 175 12.98 1.14 -8.75
C LEU A 175 14.28 0.67 -9.46
N PHE A 176 14.76 1.47 -10.41
CA PHE A 176 15.96 1.14 -11.19
C PHE A 176 17.26 1.53 -10.51
N VAL A 177 17.24 2.63 -9.74
CA VAL A 177 18.47 3.23 -9.18
C VAL A 177 18.84 2.68 -7.80
N ILE A 178 17.90 2.08 -7.06
CA ILE A 178 18.12 1.60 -5.69
C ILE A 178 19.28 0.60 -5.56
N SER A 179 19.56 -0.21 -6.59
CA SER A 179 20.71 -1.13 -6.59
C SER A 179 22.06 -0.43 -6.61
N LYS A 180 22.09 0.84 -7.02
CA LYS A 180 23.29 1.70 -7.11
C LYS A 180 23.40 2.66 -5.91
N VAL A 181 22.53 2.51 -4.90
CA VAL A 181 22.52 3.40 -3.72
C VAL A 181 23.72 3.12 -2.80
N TYR A 182 24.11 1.86 -2.68
CA TYR A 182 25.38 1.46 -2.10
C TYR A 182 26.24 0.83 -3.21
N GLU A 183 27.20 1.58 -3.74
CA GLU A 183 28.16 1.15 -4.78
C GLU A 183 29.14 0.10 -4.25
N ASP A 184 29.43 0.17 -2.95
CA ASP A 184 30.20 -0.86 -2.28
C ASP A 184 29.28 -2.05 -2.05
N LYS A 185 29.72 -3.23 -2.47
CA LYS A 185 28.94 -4.47 -2.43
C LYS A 185 28.35 -4.61 -1.03
N ALA A 186 27.07 -4.27 -0.85
CA ALA A 186 26.30 -4.72 0.31
C ALA A 186 26.62 -6.20 0.41
N ASP A 187 27.17 -6.59 1.55
CA ASP A 187 28.19 -7.62 1.76
C ASP A 187 27.64 -9.03 1.52
N ARG A 188 27.09 -9.21 0.32
CA ARG A 188 26.24 -10.30 -0.18
C ARG A 188 26.98 -11.62 -0.17
N PHE A 189 28.31 -11.54 -0.09
CA PHE A 189 29.17 -12.69 -0.01
C PHE A 189 30.04 -12.71 1.24
N ASN A 190 30.47 -11.61 1.87
CA ASN A 190 31.22 -11.80 3.12
C ASN A 190 30.34 -12.27 4.27
N VAL A 191 29.05 -11.94 4.36
CA VAL A 191 28.23 -12.49 5.47
C VAL A 191 28.06 -14.00 5.31
N PHE A 192 27.75 -14.49 4.11
CA PHE A 192 27.67 -15.93 3.84
C PHE A 192 29.03 -16.62 3.84
N LYS A 193 30.09 -15.95 3.37
CA LYS A 193 31.47 -16.45 3.42
C LYS A 193 32.02 -16.41 4.84
N THR A 194 31.58 -15.51 5.72
CA THR A 194 31.95 -15.53 7.15
C THR A 194 31.21 -16.64 7.88
N ILE A 195 30.01 -17.04 7.42
CA ILE A 195 29.28 -18.20 7.94
C ILE A 195 29.91 -19.50 7.42
N GLN A 196 30.22 -19.58 6.11
CA GLN A 196 30.83 -20.75 5.48
C GLN A 196 32.31 -20.94 5.87
N ASP A 197 33.12 -19.88 5.78
CA ASP A 197 34.50 -19.89 6.31
C ASP A 197 34.51 -19.92 7.84
N GLY A 198 33.41 -19.54 8.52
CA GLY A 198 33.25 -19.61 9.98
C GLY A 198 33.02 -21.04 10.47
N GLU A 199 32.15 -21.80 9.80
CA GLU A 199 31.95 -23.23 10.07
C GLU A 199 33.20 -24.06 9.73
N GLU A 200 33.94 -23.70 8.68
CA GLU A 200 35.20 -24.36 8.34
C GLU A 200 36.39 -23.94 9.23
N ARG A 201 36.38 -22.72 9.80
CA ARG A 201 37.43 -22.24 10.72
C ARG A 201 37.12 -22.51 12.21
N GLU A 202 35.89 -22.83 12.58
CA GLU A 202 35.56 -23.24 13.96
C GLU A 202 36.18 -24.60 14.35
N PHE A 203 36.68 -25.38 13.39
CA PHE A 203 37.52 -26.55 13.66
C PHE A 203 39.01 -26.24 13.87
N GLN A 204 39.45 -25.00 13.62
CA GLN A 204 40.85 -24.58 13.87
C GLN A 204 40.93 -23.14 14.38
N SER A 205 41.05 -23.05 15.71
CA SER A 205 41.50 -21.92 16.54
C SER A 205 40.41 -21.15 17.30
N ALA A 206 40.47 -21.34 18.61
CA ALA A 206 39.77 -20.56 19.62
C ALA A 206 40.33 -19.12 19.66
N SER A 207 39.47 -18.12 19.52
CA SER A 207 39.65 -16.79 20.15
C SER A 207 38.39 -15.94 20.01
N SER A 208 37.54 -15.99 21.04
CA SER A 208 36.79 -14.86 21.60
C SER A 208 36.46 -13.68 20.64
N SER A 209 35.36 -13.79 19.91
CA SER A 209 34.51 -12.62 19.69
C SER A 209 33.09 -13.01 20.07
N LYS A 210 32.49 -12.28 21.00
CA LYS A 210 31.10 -12.49 21.40
C LYS A 210 30.22 -12.21 20.18
N ILE A 211 29.82 -13.27 19.48
CA ILE A 211 28.73 -13.23 18.51
C ILE A 211 27.56 -12.55 19.22
N SER A 212 27.17 -11.36 18.76
CA SER A 212 25.99 -10.70 19.28
C SER A 212 24.78 -11.51 18.80
N TRP A 213 24.15 -12.25 19.71
CA TRP A 213 22.97 -13.06 19.41
C TRP A 213 21.74 -12.21 19.07
N VAL A 214 21.77 -10.93 19.45
CA VAL A 214 20.63 -10.02 19.32
C VAL A 214 20.28 -9.72 17.85
N PRO A 215 21.22 -9.27 16.98
CA PRO A 215 20.94 -9.06 15.56
C PRO A 215 20.50 -10.32 14.82
N MET A 216 21.02 -11.49 15.20
CA MET A 216 20.67 -12.78 14.59
C MET A 216 19.25 -13.21 14.94
N LEU A 217 18.85 -13.04 16.20
CA LEU A 217 17.46 -13.23 16.64
C LEU A 217 16.51 -12.27 15.92
N PHE A 218 16.87 -11.00 15.76
CA PHE A 218 16.05 -10.03 15.01
C PHE A 218 15.88 -10.41 13.54
N HIS A 219 16.93 -10.90 12.89
CA HIS A 219 16.84 -11.38 11.51
C HIS A 219 15.98 -12.64 11.40
N PHE A 220 16.17 -13.59 12.31
CA PHE A 220 15.40 -14.84 12.32
C PHE A 220 13.91 -14.60 12.59
N VAL A 221 13.58 -13.78 13.58
CA VAL A 221 12.20 -13.37 13.87
C VAL A 221 11.62 -12.55 12.72
N GLY A 222 12.42 -11.69 12.09
CA GLY A 222 12.01 -10.93 10.90
C GLY A 222 11.67 -11.83 9.71
N ILE A 223 12.48 -12.87 9.44
CA ILE A 223 12.23 -13.86 8.38
C ILE A 223 11.00 -14.70 8.72
N MET A 224 10.85 -15.13 9.98
CA MET A 224 9.72 -15.92 10.43
C MET A 224 8.41 -15.13 10.35
N LEU A 225 8.40 -13.88 10.82
CA LEU A 225 7.24 -12.99 10.70
C LEU A 225 6.94 -12.66 9.24
N ALA A 226 7.96 -12.38 8.43
CA ALA A 226 7.77 -12.16 7.00
C ALA A 226 7.20 -13.39 6.31
N GLY A 227 7.63 -14.60 6.67
CA GLY A 227 7.12 -15.87 6.17
C GLY A 227 5.68 -16.15 6.61
N ILE A 228 5.32 -15.85 7.86
CA ILE A 228 3.94 -15.97 8.36
C ILE A 228 3.03 -14.94 7.69
N LEU A 229 3.51 -13.70 7.48
CA LEU A 229 2.82 -12.69 6.69
C LEU A 229 2.67 -13.14 5.24
N LEU A 230 3.73 -13.60 4.58
CA LEU A 230 3.63 -14.07 3.19
C LEU A 230 2.66 -15.25 3.08
N GLY A 231 2.70 -16.20 4.01
CA GLY A 231 1.78 -17.34 4.05
C GLY A 231 0.33 -16.91 4.26
N ASN A 232 0.04 -16.18 5.34
CA ASN A 232 -1.35 -15.88 5.71
C ASN A 232 -1.94 -14.66 4.99
N LEU A 233 -1.13 -13.64 4.71
CA LEU A 233 -1.57 -12.41 4.06
C LEU A 233 -1.45 -12.49 2.53
N VAL A 234 -0.43 -13.13 1.95
CA VAL A 234 -0.25 -13.13 0.49
C VAL A 234 -0.75 -14.43 -0.13
N TYR A 235 -0.33 -15.59 0.40
CA TYR A 235 -0.62 -16.88 -0.20
C TYR A 235 -2.11 -17.24 -0.13
N ILE A 236 -2.77 -17.03 1.02
CA ILE A 236 -4.19 -17.35 1.20
C ILE A 236 -5.09 -16.47 0.30
N PRO A 237 -4.93 -15.13 0.24
CA PRO A 237 -5.72 -14.31 -0.68
C PRO A 237 -5.41 -14.54 -2.15
N ILE A 238 -4.15 -14.83 -2.52
CA ILE A 238 -3.79 -15.24 -3.89
C ILE A 238 -4.50 -16.56 -4.26
N PHE A 239 -4.55 -17.51 -3.33
CA PHE A 239 -5.25 -18.78 -3.55
C PHE A 239 -6.77 -18.57 -3.69
N LEU A 240 -7.36 -17.63 -2.95
CA LEU A 240 -8.76 -17.23 -3.10
C LEU A 240 -9.01 -16.51 -4.44
N LEU A 241 -8.09 -15.64 -4.89
CA LEU A 241 -8.12 -15.01 -6.21
C LEU A 241 -8.05 -16.04 -7.34
N GLN A 242 -7.13 -17.00 -7.25
CA GLN A 242 -7.06 -18.11 -8.20
C GLN A 242 -8.37 -18.90 -8.26
N LYS A 243 -9.01 -19.12 -7.11
CA LYS A 243 -10.24 -19.91 -7.00
C LYS A 243 -11.48 -19.20 -7.54
N HIS A 244 -11.60 -17.89 -7.33
CA HIS A 244 -12.81 -17.12 -7.65
C HIS A 244 -12.68 -16.19 -8.87
N TYR A 245 -11.45 -15.87 -9.29
CA TYR A 245 -11.11 -14.94 -10.37
C TYR A 245 -9.94 -15.49 -11.21
N SER A 246 -10.09 -16.73 -11.70
CA SER A 246 -9.03 -17.50 -12.35
C SER A 246 -8.51 -16.85 -13.64
N PHE A 247 -9.35 -16.10 -14.35
CA PHE A 247 -9.01 -15.42 -15.59
C PHE A 247 -8.11 -14.19 -15.32
N GLU A 248 -8.49 -13.34 -14.38
CA GLU A 248 -7.75 -12.16 -13.95
C GLU A 248 -6.44 -12.55 -13.27
N PHE A 249 -6.45 -13.63 -12.48
CA PHE A 249 -5.24 -14.21 -11.92
C PHE A 249 -4.31 -14.76 -13.00
N GLY A 250 -4.85 -15.39 -14.06
CA GLY A 250 -4.07 -15.86 -15.21
C GLY A 250 -3.36 -14.73 -15.95
N ILE A 251 -4.02 -13.60 -16.17
CA ILE A 251 -3.42 -12.40 -16.76
C ILE A 251 -2.30 -11.86 -15.88
N LEU A 252 -2.53 -11.77 -14.56
CA LEU A 252 -1.53 -11.32 -13.60
C LEU A 252 -0.28 -12.22 -13.60
N LEU A 253 -0.47 -13.53 -13.70
CA LEU A 253 0.61 -14.53 -13.71
C LEU A 253 1.42 -14.48 -15.02
N ILE A 254 0.74 -14.29 -16.16
CA ILE A 254 1.40 -14.04 -17.45
C ILE A 254 2.21 -12.74 -17.40
N SER A 255 1.64 -11.64 -16.90
CA SER A 255 2.36 -10.38 -16.77
C SER A 255 3.58 -10.47 -15.84
N LEU A 256 3.54 -11.31 -14.81
CA LEU A 256 4.66 -11.58 -13.91
C LEU A 256 5.75 -12.46 -14.53
N LEU A 257 5.41 -13.34 -15.47
CA LEU A 257 6.36 -14.24 -16.15
C LEU A 257 7.19 -13.54 -17.22
N PHE A 258 6.65 -12.48 -17.82
CA PHE A 258 7.29 -11.69 -18.86
C PHE A 258 8.03 -10.44 -18.32
N LEU A 259 8.23 -10.34 -17.01
CA LEU A 259 8.82 -9.19 -16.29
C LEU A 259 10.02 -9.62 -15.43
#